data_AF-A0A2M7QJ09-F1
#
_entry.id   AF-A0A2M7QJ09-F1
#
_cell.length_a   1.000
_cell.length_b   1.000
_cell.length_c   1.000
_cell.angle_alpha   90.00
_cell.angle_beta   90.00
_cell.angle_gamma   90.00
#
_symmetry.space_group_name_H-M   'P 1'
#
loop_
_entity.id
_entity.type
_entity.pdbx_description
1 polymer ?
#
loop_
_entity_poly.entity_id
_entity_poly.type
_entity_poly.pdbx_seq_one_letter_code
_entity_poly.pdbx_strand_id
1 'polypeptide(L)'
;MKINPQLKEELKKHLDSEIQKSKEEVILFSPYSLEQLEIDSLLNCFPMLKRNSVKNIVDSSLIGGVIIQYGSKIIDLSIKSVLHTFQKKLYEIN
;
A
#
# COMPACT_ATOMS: atom_id res chain seq x y z
N MET A 1 -29.80 4.21 -22.48
CA MET A 1 -28.97 5.29 -23.08
C MET A 1 -27.94 4.65 -23.99
N LYS A 2 -27.88 5.04 -25.28
CA LYS A 2 -26.85 4.53 -26.20
C LYS A 2 -25.58 5.36 -26.03
N ILE A 3 -24.62 4.83 -25.27
CA ILE A 3 -23.30 5.43 -25.13
C ILE A 3 -22.61 5.36 -26.50
N ASN A 4 -21.94 6.45 -26.91
CA ASN A 4 -21.16 6.49 -28.15
C ASN A 4 -20.09 5.37 -28.12
N PRO A 5 -20.06 4.46 -29.12
CA PRO A 5 -19.14 3.32 -29.13
C PRO A 5 -17.66 3.73 -29.16
N GLN A 6 -17.31 4.88 -29.75
CA GLN A 6 -15.94 5.39 -29.74
C GLN A 6 -15.53 5.85 -28.33
N LEU A 7 -16.43 6.58 -27.65
CA LEU A 7 -16.21 7.03 -26.27
C LEU A 7 -16.09 5.84 -25.30
N LYS A 8 -16.85 4.77 -25.53
CA LYS A 8 -16.77 3.53 -24.74
C LYS A 8 -15.39 2.87 -24.85
N GLU A 9 -14.84 2.77 -26.06
CA GLU A 9 -13.52 2.17 -26.29
C GLU A 9 -12.39 3.04 -25.73
N GLU A 10 -12.47 4.37 -25.86
CA GLU A 10 -11.50 5.28 -25.24
C GLU A 10 -11.51 5.20 -23.72
N LEU A 11 -12.70 5.22 -23.10
CA LEU A 11 -12.86 5.05 -21.66
C LEU A 11 -12.27 3.72 -21.18
N LYS A 12 -12.56 2.64 -21.91
CA LYS A 12 -12.04 1.31 -21.56
C LYS A 12 -10.51 1.28 -21.57
N LYS A 13 -9.88 1.78 -22.64
CA LYS A 13 -8.41 1.87 -22.73
C LYS A 13 -7.80 2.70 -21.61
N HIS A 14 -8.44 3.83 -21.28
CA HIS A 14 -7.96 4.72 -20.22
C HIS A 14 -8.04 4.04 -18.85
N LEU A 15 -9.19 3.42 -18.53
CA LEU A 15 -9.39 2.65 -17.31
C LEU A 15 -8.40 1.49 -17.18
N ASP A 16 -8.20 0.72 -18.27
CA ASP A 16 -7.25 -0.40 -18.28
C ASP A 16 -5.83 0.09 -17.97
N SER A 17 -5.42 1.23 -18.52
CA SER A 17 -4.10 1.81 -18.25
C SER A 17 -3.91 2.28 -16.80
N GLU A 18 -4.93 2.88 -16.20
CA GLU A 18 -4.90 3.33 -14.80
C GLU A 18 -4.96 2.16 -13.81
N ILE A 19 -5.72 1.11 -14.14
CA ILE A 19 -5.72 -0.14 -13.38
C ILE A 19 -4.35 -0.81 -13.43
N GLN A 20 -3.69 -0.80 -14.60
CA GLN A 20 -2.36 -1.39 -14.74
C GLN A 20 -1.32 -0.62 -13.91
N LYS A 21 -1.34 0.72 -13.93
CA LYS A 21 -0.45 1.56 -13.12
C LYS A 21 -0.65 1.32 -11.61
N SER A 22 -1.89 1.33 -11.14
CA SER A 22 -2.19 1.14 -9.70
C SER A 22 -1.80 -0.26 -9.19
N LYS A 23 -1.79 -1.29 -10.04
CA LYS A 23 -1.29 -2.62 -9.68
C LYS A 23 0.23 -2.67 -9.48
N GLU A 24 0.96 -1.74 -10.08
CA GLU A 24 2.42 -1.71 -10.03
C GLU A 24 2.97 -0.70 -9.01
N GLU A 25 2.14 0.21 -8.52
CA GLU A 25 2.49 1.17 -7.48
C GLU A 25 2.50 0.51 -6.09
N VAL A 26 3.59 0.77 -5.36
CA VAL A 26 3.76 0.41 -3.95
C VAL A 26 3.77 1.69 -3.13
N ILE A 27 2.83 1.80 -2.20
CA ILE A 27 2.72 2.94 -1.29
C ILE A 27 3.16 2.49 0.11
N LEU A 28 4.13 3.18 0.67
CA LEU A 28 4.66 2.96 2.01
C LEU A 28 4.17 4.08 2.92
N PHE A 29 3.39 3.75 3.93
CA PHE A 29 2.98 4.69 4.98
C PHE A 29 3.87 4.53 6.20
N SER A 30 4.48 5.62 6.65
CA SER A 30 5.39 5.64 7.79
C SER A 30 5.23 6.94 8.59
N PRO A 31 5.61 6.97 9.88
CA PRO A 31 5.48 8.18 10.70
C PRO A 31 6.46 9.30 10.34
N TYR A 32 7.46 9.00 9.50
CA TYR A 32 8.47 9.94 9.00
C TYR A 32 8.82 9.60 7.55
N SER A 33 9.51 10.52 6.87
CA SER A 33 10.00 10.29 5.51
C SER A 33 11.11 9.25 5.51
N LEU A 34 10.92 8.14 4.81
CA LEU A 34 11.92 7.08 4.68
C LEU A 34 13.06 7.51 3.76
N GLU A 35 14.28 7.18 4.15
CA GLU A 35 15.45 7.32 3.29
C GLU A 35 15.51 6.19 2.26
N GLN A 36 16.23 6.41 1.15
CA GLN A 36 16.33 5.42 0.08
C GLN A 36 16.90 4.08 0.58
N LEU A 37 17.86 4.11 1.50
CA LEU A 37 18.44 2.90 2.09
C LEU A 37 17.41 2.09 2.89
N GLU A 38 16.51 2.76 3.62
CA GLU A 38 15.43 2.12 4.37
C GLU A 38 14.39 1.51 3.42
N ILE A 39 14.04 2.24 2.37
CA ILE A 39 13.14 1.76 1.32
C ILE A 39 13.73 0.51 0.65
N ASP A 40 15.00 0.55 0.25
CA ASP A 40 15.67 -0.58 -0.39
C ASP A 40 15.74 -1.80 0.55
N SER A 41 16.01 -1.57 1.83
CA SER A 41 16.04 -2.62 2.85
C SER A 41 14.66 -3.27 3.03
N LEU A 42 13.60 -2.45 3.06
CA LEU A 42 12.23 -2.93 3.13
C LEU A 42 11.86 -3.76 1.89
N LEU A 43 12.16 -3.27 0.70
CA LEU A 43 11.86 -3.97 -0.56
C LEU A 43 12.61 -5.30 -0.69
N ASN A 44 13.82 -5.41 -0.11
CA ASN A 44 14.54 -6.67 -0.04
C ASN A 44 13.81 -7.72 0.81
N CYS A 45 13.07 -7.31 1.86
CA CYS A 45 12.27 -8.22 2.68
C CYS A 45 11.00 -8.71 1.96
N PHE A 46 10.52 -7.98 0.96
CA PHE A 46 9.28 -8.28 0.25
C PHE A 46 9.52 -8.45 -1.25
N PRO A 47 10.03 -9.61 -1.69
CA PRO A 47 10.40 -9.85 -3.09
C PRO A 47 9.23 -9.77 -4.08
N MET A 48 7.98 -9.83 -3.60
CA MET A 48 6.78 -9.64 -4.41
C MET A 48 6.51 -8.17 -4.79
N LEU A 49 7.18 -7.21 -4.16
CA LEU A 49 7.01 -5.78 -4.45
C LEU A 49 7.88 -5.40 -5.65
N LYS A 50 7.26 -4.80 -6.68
CA LYS A 50 7.99 -4.24 -7.82
C LYS A 50 8.68 -2.94 -7.37
N ARG A 51 9.97 -2.81 -7.67
CA ARG A 51 10.77 -1.62 -7.29
C ARG A 51 10.49 -0.38 -8.14
N ASN A 52 9.80 -0.55 -9.27
CA ASN A 52 9.74 0.48 -10.30
C ASN A 52 8.85 1.69 -9.95
N SER A 53 7.98 1.58 -8.94
CA SER A 53 7.09 2.67 -8.55
C SER A 53 6.79 2.61 -7.04
N VAL A 54 7.73 3.06 -6.22
CA VAL A 54 7.58 3.12 -4.76
C VAL A 54 7.38 4.56 -4.32
N LYS A 55 6.33 4.81 -3.55
CA LYS A 55 6.00 6.13 -2.98
C LYS A 55 5.95 6.03 -1.46
N ASN A 56 6.65 6.91 -0.77
CA ASN A 56 6.51 7.05 0.67
C ASN A 56 5.56 8.20 1.02
N ILE A 57 4.57 7.91 1.86
CA ILE A 57 3.61 8.88 2.39
C ILE A 57 3.81 8.92 3.91
N VAL A 58 4.02 10.13 4.44
CA VAL A 58 4.13 10.33 5.88
C VAL A 58 2.73 10.33 6.50
N ASP A 59 2.49 9.40 7.41
CA ASP A 59 1.26 9.30 8.19
C ASP A 59 1.58 9.45 9.68
N SER A 60 1.34 10.65 10.19
CA SER A 60 1.58 11.01 11.59
C SER A 60 0.62 10.33 12.58
N SER A 61 -0.42 9.63 12.10
CA SER A 61 -1.29 8.83 12.97
C SER A 61 -0.65 7.49 13.37
N LEU A 62 0.42 7.08 12.67
CA LEU A 62 1.22 5.92 13.02
C LEU A 62 2.17 6.27 14.16
N ILE A 63 2.20 5.42 15.19
CA ILE A 63 3.13 5.55 16.32
C ILE A 63 4.51 4.96 15.96
N GLY A 64 4.54 4.05 14.98
CA GLY A 64 5.72 3.35 14.51
C GLY A 64 5.37 2.20 13.58
N GLY A 65 6.38 1.62 12.96
CA GLY A 65 6.24 0.58 11.93
C GLY A 65 5.92 1.18 10.56
N VAL A 66 5.41 0.34 9.66
CA VAL A 66 5.10 0.69 8.27
C VAL A 66 3.84 -0.01 7.81
N ILE A 67 3.05 0.64 6.95
CA ILE A 67 1.96 0.00 6.22
C ILE A 67 2.35 -0.01 4.74
N ILE A 68 2.29 -1.18 4.12
CA ILE A 68 2.62 -1.39 2.72
C ILE A 68 1.34 -1.66 1.95
N GLN A 69 1.00 -0.79 1.01
CA GLN A 69 -0.09 -0.98 0.07
C GLN A 69 0.47 -1.25 -1.32
N TYR A 70 0.00 -2.32 -1.97
CA TYR A 70 0.37 -2.62 -3.35
C TYR A 70 -0.83 -3.23 -4.08
N GLY A 71 -1.27 -2.58 -5.15
CA GLY A 71 -2.56 -2.88 -5.78
C GLY A 71 -3.70 -2.85 -4.75
N SER A 72 -4.42 -3.97 -4.61
CA SER A 72 -5.54 -4.12 -3.67
C SER A 72 -5.14 -4.75 -2.33
N LYS A 73 -3.86 -5.00 -2.08
CA LYS A 73 -3.37 -5.67 -0.87
C LYS A 73 -2.76 -4.65 0.09
N ILE A 74 -2.96 -4.89 1.38
CA ILE A 74 -2.38 -4.11 2.47
C ILE A 74 -1.67 -5.07 3.40
N ILE A 75 -0.42 -4.75 3.73
CA ILE A 75 0.36 -5.40 4.79
C ILE A 75 0.56 -4.36 5.87
N ASP A 76 -0.12 -4.53 7.00
CA ASP A 76 -0.02 -3.64 8.14
C ASP A 76 1.00 -4.20 9.14
N LEU A 77 2.14 -3.51 9.25
CA LEU A 77 3.21 -3.78 10.22
C LEU A 77 3.33 -2.62 11.21
N SER A 78 2.25 -1.86 11.41
CA SER A 78 2.22 -0.77 12.36
C SER A 78 2.22 -1.29 13.80
N ILE A 79 2.95 -0.59 14.67
CA ILE A 79 3.01 -0.91 16.10
C ILE A 79 1.60 -0.86 16.72
N LYS A 80 0.76 0.07 16.24
CA LYS A 80 -0.64 0.21 16.69
C LYS A 80 -1.43 -1.09 16.51
N SER A 81 -1.38 -1.70 15.34
CA SER A 81 -2.10 -2.94 15.05
C SER A 81 -1.54 -4.14 15.82
N VAL A 82 -0.21 -4.19 16.00
CA VAL A 82 0.45 -5.23 16.82
C VAL A 82 0.00 -5.13 18.29
N LEU A 83 0.02 -3.92 18.87
CA LEU A 83 -0.42 -3.69 20.26
C LEU A 83 -1.90 -3.99 20.45
N HIS A 84 -2.75 -3.58 19.51
CA HIS A 84 -4.19 -3.89 19.55
C HIS A 84 -4.44 -5.40 19.53
N THR A 85 -3.73 -6.13 18.67
CA THR A 85 -3.82 -7.59 18.60
C THR A 85 -3.34 -8.24 19.89
N PHE A 86 -2.25 -7.73 20.47
CA PHE A 86 -1.73 -8.22 21.74
C PHE A 86 -2.72 -7.97 22.89
N GLN A 87 -3.31 -6.78 22.96
CA GLN A 87 -4.32 -6.42 23.96
C GLN A 87 -5.53 -7.37 23.88
N LYS A 88 -6.05 -7.64 22.68
CA LYS A 88 -7.15 -8.59 22.49
C LYS A 88 -6.83 -9.97 23.04
N LYS A 89 -5.64 -10.50 22.72
CA LYS A 89 -5.20 -11.80 23.23
C LYS A 89 -5.13 -11.86 24.75
N LEU A 90 -4.72 -10.77 25.41
CA LEU A 90 -4.72 -10.71 26.87
C LEU A 90 -6.13 -10.76 27.46
N TYR A 91 -7.11 -10.10 26.83
CA TYR A 91 -8.49 -10.07 27.31
C TYR A 91 -9.31 -11.31 26.94
N GLU A 92 -8.97 -12.02 25.86
CA GLU A 92 -9.63 -13.29 25.48
C GLU A 92 -9.14 -14.49 26.31
N ILE A 93 -8.03 -14.34 27.04
CA ILE A 93 -7.48 -15.38 27.94
C ILE A 93 -8.06 -15.27 29.37
N ASN A 94 -8.82 -14.21 29.68
CA ASN A 94 -9.62 -14.08 30.91
C ASN A 94 -11.11 -14.31 30.65
#